data_AF-A0A7L9IZK6-F1
#
_entry.id   AF-A0A7L9IZK6-F1
#
_cell.length_a   1.000
_cell.length_b   1.000
_cell.length_c   1.000
_cell.angle_alpha   90.00
_cell.angle_beta   90.00
_cell.angle_gamma   90.00
#
_symmetry.space_group_name_H-M   'P 1'
#
loop_
_entity.id
_entity.type
_entity.pdbx_description
1 polymer ?
#
loop_
_entity_poly.entity_id
_entity_poly.type
_entity_poly.pdbx_seq_one_letter_code
_entity_poly.pdbx_strand_id
1 'polypeptide(L)'
;MATTSVNEQAITDLAGVVWRLWRAADEAFVAAGPDGDLDLDFLSLAARSVAADGATLVPDPQLCDVPASAESDPGRLIREAEAVLAARPIEQWPTGTSALVVDVCDLIREHRL
;
A
#
# COMPACT_ATOMS: atom_id res chain seq x y z
N MET A 1 4.96 0.31 30.65
CA MET A 1 5.03 -0.94 29.88
C MET A 1 3.76 -1.12 29.04
N ALA A 2 3.58 -0.27 28.02
CA ALA A 2 2.44 -0.30 27.08
C ALA A 2 2.87 0.05 25.64
N THR A 3 4.18 0.24 25.42
CA THR A 3 4.77 0.72 24.16
C THR A 3 4.97 -0.39 23.14
N THR A 4 5.05 -1.66 23.57
CA THR A 4 5.32 -2.79 22.67
C THR A 4 4.12 -3.10 21.77
N SER A 5 2.89 -3.11 22.32
CA SER A 5 1.68 -3.49 21.56
C SER A 5 1.24 -2.44 20.52
N VAL A 6 1.49 -1.15 20.78
CA VAL A 6 1.16 -0.06 19.84
C VAL A 6 2.05 -0.10 18.61
N ASN A 7 3.30 -0.57 18.75
CA ASN A 7 4.24 -0.71 17.66
C ASN A 7 3.91 -1.94 16.79
N GLU A 8 3.50 -3.05 17.41
CA GLU A 8 3.10 -4.27 16.69
C GLU A 8 1.87 -4.06 15.80
N GLN A 9 0.85 -3.34 16.30
CA GLN A 9 -0.31 -3.00 15.47
C GLN A 9 0.06 -2.05 14.32
N ALA A 10 0.92 -1.06 14.58
CA ALA A 10 1.40 -0.14 13.55
C ALA A 10 2.08 -0.89 12.39
N ILE A 11 2.94 -1.84 12.74
CA ILE A 11 3.66 -2.64 11.74
C ILE A 11 2.69 -3.57 10.99
N THR A 12 1.70 -4.15 11.68
CA THR A 12 0.66 -4.98 11.06
C THR A 12 -0.20 -4.18 10.08
N ASP A 13 -0.61 -2.97 10.47
CA ASP A 13 -1.38 -2.09 9.59
C ASP A 13 -0.54 -1.67 8.38
N LEU A 14 0.75 -1.39 8.58
CA LEU A 14 1.70 -1.04 7.51
C LEU A 14 1.91 -2.21 6.54
N ALA A 15 2.02 -3.44 7.05
CA ALA A 15 2.03 -4.64 6.22
C ALA A 15 0.73 -4.75 5.40
N GLY A 16 -0.41 -4.43 6.02
CA GLY A 16 -1.72 -4.30 5.37
C GLY A 16 -1.77 -3.29 4.23
N VAL A 17 -1.09 -2.15 4.39
CA VAL A 17 -0.93 -1.12 3.35
C VAL A 17 -0.10 -1.67 2.19
N VAL A 18 1.06 -2.26 2.47
CA VAL A 18 1.95 -2.83 1.47
C VAL A 18 1.24 -3.88 0.62
N TRP A 19 0.48 -4.78 1.24
CA TRP A 19 -0.28 -5.80 0.51
C TRP A 19 -1.36 -5.24 -0.40
N ARG A 20 -2.07 -4.19 0.03
CA ARG A 20 -3.07 -3.54 -0.81
C ARG A 20 -2.42 -2.93 -2.05
N LEU A 21 -1.24 -2.34 -1.91
CA LEU A 21 -0.48 -1.78 -3.04
C LEU A 21 0.01 -2.87 -4.00
N TRP A 22 0.56 -3.98 -3.49
CA TRP A 22 0.93 -5.14 -4.32
C TRP A 22 -0.27 -5.69 -5.07
N ARG A 23 -1.41 -5.86 -4.39
CA ARG A 23 -2.62 -6.33 -5.03
C ARG A 23 -3.16 -5.34 -6.05
N ALA A 24 -3.17 -4.05 -5.75
CA ALA A 24 -3.57 -3.03 -6.72
C ALA A 24 -2.70 -3.11 -7.98
N ALA A 25 -1.40 -3.34 -7.82
CA ALA A 25 -0.50 -3.53 -8.95
C ALA A 25 -0.85 -4.77 -9.79
N ASP A 26 -1.13 -5.91 -9.14
CA ASP A 26 -1.50 -7.15 -9.83
C ASP A 26 -2.85 -7.00 -10.55
N GLU A 27 -3.86 -6.44 -9.89
CA GLU A 27 -5.20 -6.24 -10.46
C GLU A 27 -5.15 -5.22 -11.62
N ALA A 28 -4.36 -4.16 -11.52
CA ALA A 28 -4.16 -3.19 -12.60
C ALA A 28 -3.48 -3.83 -13.83
N PHE A 29 -2.47 -4.67 -13.60
CA PHE A 29 -1.81 -5.41 -14.68
C PHE A 29 -2.77 -6.38 -15.39
N VAL A 30 -3.56 -7.12 -14.62
CA VAL A 30 -4.57 -8.04 -15.18
C VAL A 30 -5.62 -7.26 -15.97
N ALA A 31 -6.05 -6.11 -15.45
CA ALA A 31 -7.04 -5.24 -16.09
C ALA A 31 -6.53 -4.56 -17.36
N ALA A 32 -5.23 -4.22 -17.43
CA ALA A 32 -4.61 -3.65 -18.64
C ALA A 32 -4.72 -4.61 -19.84
N GLY A 33 -4.71 -5.92 -19.56
CA GLY A 33 -4.97 -6.96 -20.54
C GLY A 33 -3.93 -7.02 -21.67
N PRO A 34 -4.13 -7.91 -22.65
CA PRO A 34 -3.18 -8.09 -23.77
C PRO A 34 -3.20 -6.93 -24.77
N ASP A 35 -4.27 -6.14 -24.79
CA ASP A 35 -4.45 -5.02 -25.73
C ASP A 35 -3.78 -3.72 -25.24
N GLY A 36 -3.30 -3.68 -23.98
CA GLY A 36 -2.37 -2.69 -23.47
C GLY A 36 -2.99 -1.35 -23.11
N ASP A 37 -3.84 -1.31 -22.07
CA ASP A 37 -4.22 -0.04 -21.44
C ASP A 37 -3.01 0.55 -20.70
N LEU A 38 -2.36 1.54 -21.34
CA LEU A 38 -1.16 2.18 -20.82
C LEU A 38 -1.36 2.84 -19.46
N ASP A 39 -2.55 3.39 -19.19
CA ASP A 39 -2.81 4.07 -17.91
C ASP A 39 -2.85 3.04 -16.77
N LEU A 40 -3.42 1.86 -17.02
CA LEU A 40 -3.44 0.74 -16.09
C LEU A 40 -2.07 0.07 -15.94
N ASP A 41 -1.28 -0.04 -17.01
CA ASP A 41 0.10 -0.53 -16.95
C ASP A 41 0.99 0.40 -16.11
N PHE A 42 0.88 1.72 -16.31
CA PHE A 42 1.60 2.69 -15.48
C PHE A 42 1.14 2.64 -14.03
N LEU A 43 -0.17 2.52 -13.78
CA LEU A 43 -0.70 2.35 -12.42
C LEU A 43 -0.12 1.08 -11.77
N SER A 44 -0.07 -0.02 -12.52
CA SER A 44 0.52 -1.27 -12.03
C SER A 44 1.98 -1.08 -11.62
N LEU A 45 2.80 -0.51 -12.50
CA LEU A 45 4.22 -0.28 -12.23
C LEU A 45 4.43 0.65 -11.03
N ALA A 46 3.71 1.77 -10.99
CA ALA A 46 3.82 2.76 -9.92
C ALA A 46 3.41 2.14 -8.57
N ALA A 47 2.25 1.47 -8.51
CA ALA A 47 1.80 0.80 -7.29
C ALA A 47 2.79 -0.26 -6.80
N ARG A 48 3.42 -1.01 -7.71
CA ARG A 48 4.45 -2.02 -7.38
C ARG A 48 5.71 -1.40 -6.80
N SER A 49 6.13 -0.25 -7.34
CA SER A 49 7.28 0.50 -6.81
C SER A 49 7.01 0.98 -5.38
N VAL A 50 5.86 1.64 -5.17
CA VAL A 50 5.48 2.14 -3.84
C VAL A 50 5.32 0.99 -2.82
N ALA A 51 4.78 -0.16 -3.26
CA ALA A 51 4.68 -1.35 -2.43
C ALA A 51 6.06 -1.89 -2.02
N ALA A 52 7.04 -1.89 -2.94
CA ALA A 52 8.40 -2.32 -2.66
C ALA A 52 9.09 -1.37 -1.65
N ASP A 53 8.93 -0.06 -1.81
CA ASP A 53 9.46 0.93 -0.88
C ASP A 53 8.84 0.77 0.51
N GLY A 54 7.51 0.58 0.58
CA GLY A 54 6.80 0.30 1.82
C GLY A 54 7.23 -1.01 2.49
N ALA A 55 7.54 -2.06 1.71
CA ALA A 55 8.01 -3.34 2.24
C ALA A 55 9.33 -3.21 3.01
N THR A 56 10.20 -2.25 2.65
CA THR A 56 11.46 -1.99 3.39
C THR A 56 11.24 -1.51 4.83
N LEU A 57 10.03 -1.04 5.14
CA LEU A 57 9.64 -0.54 6.46
C LEU A 57 8.99 -1.62 7.34
N VAL A 58 8.70 -2.80 6.78
CA VAL A 58 8.01 -3.89 7.46
C VAL A 58 8.98 -5.06 7.67
N PRO A 59 9.11 -5.60 8.89
CA PRO A 59 9.86 -6.83 9.10
C PRO A 59 9.27 -8.02 8.32
N ASP A 60 10.13 -8.78 7.64
CA ASP A 60 9.78 -9.92 6.76
C ASP A 60 8.64 -10.84 7.26
N PRO A 61 8.63 -11.37 8.50
CA PRO A 61 7.57 -12.30 8.92
C PRO A 61 6.17 -11.67 8.91
N GLN A 62 6.05 -10.36 9.14
CA GLN A 62 4.75 -9.67 9.18
C GLN A 62 4.18 -9.41 7.79
N LEU A 63 5.01 -9.41 6.75
CA LEU A 63 4.53 -9.39 5.37
C LEU A 63 3.90 -10.73 4.97
N CYS A 64 4.16 -11.84 5.64
CA CYS A 64 3.55 -13.13 5.26
C CYS A 64 2.17 -13.39 5.89
N ASP A 65 1.82 -12.65 6.95
CA ASP A 65 0.65 -12.94 7.80
C ASP A 65 -0.55 -12.00 7.57
N VAL A 66 -0.53 -11.20 6.51
CA VAL A 66 -1.60 -10.23 6.23
C VAL A 66 -2.74 -10.89 5.44
N PRO A 67 -4.00 -10.78 5.91
CA PRO A 67 -5.14 -11.25 5.15
C PRO A 67 -5.26 -10.54 3.81
N ALA A 68 -5.50 -11.29 2.73
CA ALA A 68 -5.84 -10.70 1.45
C ALA A 68 -7.13 -9.86 1.55
N SER A 69 -7.15 -8.68 0.94
CA SER A 69 -8.39 -7.89 0.81
C SER A 69 -9.48 -8.68 0.06
N ALA A 70 -10.76 -8.32 0.18
CA ALA A 70 -11.78 -8.84 -0.74
C ALA A 70 -11.93 -7.96 -1.98
N GLU A 71 -11.41 -6.73 -1.93
CA GLU A 71 -11.48 -5.76 -3.03
C GLU A 71 -10.51 -6.13 -4.16
N SER A 72 -10.95 -5.91 -5.39
CA SER A 72 -10.23 -6.21 -6.62
C SER A 72 -10.06 -4.98 -7.52
N ASP A 73 -10.77 -3.88 -7.24
CA ASP A 73 -10.56 -2.62 -7.94
C ASP A 73 -9.23 -1.98 -7.49
N PRO A 74 -8.27 -1.74 -8.41
CA PRO A 74 -6.96 -1.19 -8.07
C PRO A 74 -7.06 0.17 -7.37
N GLY A 75 -7.96 1.04 -7.84
CA GLY A 75 -8.15 2.38 -7.29
C GLY A 75 -8.65 2.33 -5.85
N ARG A 76 -9.65 1.50 -5.57
CA ARG A 76 -10.18 1.30 -4.21
C ARG A 76 -9.15 0.69 -3.27
N LEU A 77 -8.34 -0.26 -3.72
CA LEU A 77 -7.24 -0.82 -2.91
C LEU A 77 -6.24 0.26 -2.49
N ILE A 78 -5.88 1.17 -3.39
CA ILE A 78 -4.98 2.30 -3.10
C ILE A 78 -5.65 3.30 -2.15
N ARG A 79 -6.95 3.59 -2.33
CA ARG A 79 -7.72 4.44 -1.42
C ARG A 79 -7.84 3.84 -0.02
N GLU A 80 -8.02 2.52 0.10
CA GLU A 80 -7.99 1.84 1.40
C GLU A 80 -6.61 1.94 2.05
N ALA A 81 -5.53 1.82 1.28
CA ALA A 81 -4.17 1.99 1.79
C ALA A 81 -3.95 3.40 2.36
N GLU A 82 -4.39 4.44 1.65
CA GLU A 82 -4.37 5.83 2.14
C GLU A 82 -5.20 6.01 3.42
N ALA A 83 -6.42 5.46 3.46
CA ALA A 83 -7.28 5.56 4.62
C ALA A 83 -6.65 4.92 5.88
N VAL A 84 -5.95 3.78 5.74
CA VAL A 84 -5.22 3.15 6.84
C VAL A 84 -4.08 4.05 7.34
N LEU A 85 -3.30 4.62 6.42
CA LEU A 85 -2.20 5.53 6.77
C LEU A 85 -2.71 6.80 7.48
N ALA A 86 -3.85 7.33 7.04
CA ALA A 86 -4.49 8.52 7.60
C ALA A 86 -5.16 8.28 8.97
N ALA A 87 -5.44 7.02 9.33
CA ALA A 87 -6.15 6.68 10.56
C ALA A 87 -5.33 6.93 11.84
N ARG A 88 -4.03 7.22 11.72
CA ARG A 88 -3.11 7.33 12.85
C ARG A 88 -2.17 8.54 12.67
N PRO A 89 -1.84 9.29 13.73
CA PRO A 89 -0.83 10.33 13.69
C PRO A 89 0.53 9.80 13.20
N ILE A 90 1.28 10.64 12.48
CA ILE A 90 2.54 10.21 11.82
C ILE A 90 3.57 9.66 12.83
N GLU A 91 3.56 10.18 14.06
CA GLU A 91 4.47 9.80 15.14
C GLU A 91 4.21 8.38 15.69
N GLN A 92 3.08 7.76 15.32
CA GLN A 92 2.73 6.39 15.70
C GLN A 92 3.12 5.35 14.66
N TRP A 93 3.69 5.78 13.53
CA TRP A 93 4.20 4.91 12.49
C TRP A 93 5.71 4.68 12.63
N PRO A 94 6.24 3.58 12.04
CA PRO A 94 7.67 3.41 11.89
C PRO A 94 8.34 4.61 11.20
N THR A 95 9.60 4.85 11.55
CA THR A 95 10.40 5.86 10.84
C THR A 95 10.49 5.50 9.36
N GLY A 96 10.28 6.48 8.49
CA GLY A 96 10.25 6.29 7.03
C GLY A 96 8.85 6.23 6.43
N THR A 97 7.81 5.94 7.22
CA THR A 97 6.42 5.87 6.71
C THR A 97 5.93 7.19 6.12
N SER A 98 6.49 8.34 6.50
CA SER A 98 6.13 9.63 5.89
C SER A 98 6.40 9.69 4.38
N ALA A 99 7.47 9.03 3.90
CA ALA A 99 7.75 8.95 2.46
C ALA A 99 6.67 8.13 1.75
N LEU A 100 6.34 6.95 2.30
CA LEU A 100 5.26 6.10 1.79
C LEU A 100 3.90 6.83 1.74
N VAL A 101 3.58 7.64 2.76
CA VAL A 101 2.36 8.47 2.74
C VAL A 101 2.34 9.41 1.55
N VAL A 102 3.45 10.09 1.27
CA VAL A 102 3.57 11.00 0.13
C VAL A 102 3.42 10.22 -1.18
N ASP A 103 4.12 9.10 -1.32
CA ASP A 103 4.08 8.27 -2.53
C ASP A 103 2.67 7.75 -2.84
N VAL A 104 1.91 7.33 -1.81
CA VAL A 104 0.51 6.93 -1.96
C VAL A 104 -0.39 8.10 -2.36
N CYS A 105 -0.20 9.29 -1.76
CA CYS A 105 -0.94 10.48 -2.14
C CYS A 105 -0.65 10.90 -3.59
N ASP A 106 0.60 10.80 -4.01
CA ASP A 106 1.02 11.10 -5.38
C ASP A 106 0.43 10.09 -6.37
N LEU A 107 0.41 8.80 -6.04
CA LEU A 107 -0.23 7.76 -6.85
C LEU A 107 -1.72 8.07 -7.09
N ILE A 108 -2.45 8.45 -6.04
CA ILE A 108 -3.86 8.88 -6.12
C ILE A 108 -4.02 10.09 -7.04
N ARG A 109 -3.16 11.10 -6.86
CA ARG A 109 -3.22 12.35 -7.62
C ARG A 109 -2.92 12.14 -9.10
N GLU A 110 -1.91 11.34 -9.42
CA GLU A 110 -1.42 11.14 -10.79
C GLU A 110 -2.36 10.26 -11.62
N HIS A 111 -2.96 9.25 -11.00
CA HIS A 111 -3.88 8.33 -11.66
C HIS A 111 -5.37 8.70 -11.50
N ARG A 112 -5.67 9.84 -10.85
CA ARG A 112 -7.04 10.37 -10.64
C ARG A 112 -7.98 9.34 -10.00
N LEU A 113 -7.46 8.62 -9.01
CA LEU A 113 -8.19 7.63 -8.22
C LEU A 113 -9.17 8.30 -7.25
#